data_AF-A0A3D0YZ21-F1
#
_entry.id   AF-A0A3D0YZ21-F1
#
_cell.length_a   1.000
_cell.length_b   1.000
_cell.length_c   1.000
_cell.angle_alpha   90.00
_cell.angle_beta   90.00
_cell.angle_gamma   90.00
#
_symmetry.space_group_name_H-M   'P 1'
#
loop_
_entity.id
_entity.type
_entity.pdbx_description
1 polymer ?
#
loop_
_entity_poly.entity_id
_entity_poly.type
_entity_poly.pdbx_seq_one_letter_code
_entity_poly.pdbx_strand_id
1 'polypeptide(L)'
;MAEIRQVGDLELRRPAAPVRRAGRTVRDDLELMAATMAAVGGVGLAATQVGLNRRLAVIDVGEGRLDLVNPEVVRSEGQTVAWEGCLSVPEVMGRVTRAERVTVRAMDGRGRTIWVEGEGLLARALQHEIDHLDGILFVDRAEELDYHDELKGAPGEPVRRRGGPEAATPTMPLRAMRIVFMGTSAFAVPALTVLAQPAYNVVGVVSQPDRPAGRGGRLQAPPVKLAALERGLAILQPGRVDVVGDELARWKPDLVVTAAFGQFLPRRILDLPTRGCVNLHASLLPRHRGAAPIQRALLAGDAVTGVSLHYIDEGMDTGDVILRRQVPIAPDATGGALHDRLADLAAGLVREGARLIARGVVPRLAQDESQATRAPRLGPEDEVLVWQRPAVELERRVRALSPAPGAHVLYDGRRLKVWRAAVGRDPGAPGEILAVEGDTLRVATGDGSLILEVVQPGSGRMMSAGAFARGRRLQPGMLIGS
;
A
#
# COMPACT_ATOMS: atom_id res chain seq x y z
N MET A 1 -2.30 -27.61 -18.38
CA MET A 1 -2.95 -26.43 -17.80
C MET A 1 -2.60 -25.25 -18.68
N ALA A 2 -3.56 -24.43 -19.06
CA ALA A 2 -3.30 -23.21 -19.82
C ALA A 2 -2.97 -22.06 -18.86
N GLU A 3 -2.18 -21.09 -19.33
CA GLU A 3 -1.95 -19.85 -18.58
C GLU A 3 -3.19 -18.95 -18.68
N ILE A 4 -3.59 -18.38 -17.53
CA ILE A 4 -4.72 -17.46 -17.46
C ILE A 4 -4.19 -16.05 -17.68
N ARG A 5 -4.62 -15.40 -18.76
CA ARG A 5 -4.32 -14.01 -19.10
C ARG A 5 -4.81 -13.08 -18.01
N GLN A 6 -3.99 -12.08 -17.72
CA GLN A 6 -4.20 -11.12 -16.63
C GLN A 6 -4.57 -9.74 -17.18
N VAL A 7 -5.25 -8.95 -16.35
CA VAL A 7 -5.66 -7.57 -16.65
C VAL A 7 -4.45 -6.77 -17.15
N GLY A 8 -4.62 -6.08 -18.27
CA GLY A 8 -3.53 -5.44 -19.01
C GLY A 8 -3.20 -6.13 -20.33
N ASP A 9 -3.56 -7.41 -20.49
CA ASP A 9 -3.53 -8.10 -21.78
C ASP A 9 -4.71 -7.66 -22.66
N LEU A 10 -4.41 -7.08 -23.82
CA LEU A 10 -5.42 -6.57 -24.76
C LEU A 10 -6.30 -7.68 -25.35
N GLU A 11 -5.84 -8.94 -25.38
CA GLU A 11 -6.65 -10.05 -25.88
C GLU A 11 -7.87 -10.33 -24.98
N LEU A 12 -7.83 -9.96 -23.69
CA LEU A 12 -8.99 -10.04 -22.80
C LEU A 12 -10.12 -9.09 -23.21
N ARG A 13 -9.81 -8.05 -23.99
CA ARG A 13 -10.77 -7.06 -24.51
C ARG A 13 -11.35 -7.45 -25.86
N ARG A 14 -10.88 -8.54 -26.46
CA ARG A 14 -11.28 -8.97 -27.79
C ARG A 14 -12.51 -9.89 -27.70
N PRO A 15 -13.62 -9.55 -28.37
CA PRO A 15 -14.77 -10.44 -28.44
C PRO A 15 -14.41 -11.78 -29.09
N ALA A 16 -14.91 -12.85 -28.49
CA ALA A 16 -14.63 -14.22 -28.90
C ALA A 16 -15.34 -14.59 -30.21
N ALA A 17 -14.64 -15.28 -31.10
CA ALA A 17 -15.21 -15.75 -32.35
C ALA A 17 -16.23 -16.89 -32.13
N PRO A 18 -17.40 -16.87 -32.80
CA PRO A 18 -18.41 -17.93 -32.64
C PRO A 18 -17.90 -19.27 -33.18
N VAL A 19 -18.26 -20.34 -32.47
CA VAL A 19 -17.93 -21.72 -32.85
C VAL A 19 -18.98 -22.25 -33.81
N ARG A 20 -18.60 -22.50 -35.06
CA ARG A 20 -19.52 -22.99 -36.10
C ARG A 20 -19.83 -24.49 -35.99
N ARG A 21 -18.90 -25.30 -35.48
CA ARG A 21 -19.06 -26.75 -35.35
C ARG A 21 -18.37 -27.26 -34.08
N ALA A 22 -19.15 -27.83 -33.16
CA ALA A 22 -18.62 -28.54 -32.02
C ALA A 22 -18.03 -29.88 -32.48
N GLY A 23 -16.73 -30.06 -32.26
CA GLY A 23 -15.96 -31.22 -32.71
C GLY A 23 -14.95 -31.66 -31.65
N ARG A 24 -14.01 -32.54 -32.02
CA ARG A 24 -12.98 -33.02 -31.10
C ARG A 24 -12.19 -31.85 -30.49
N THR A 25 -11.71 -30.92 -31.32
CA THR A 25 -10.97 -29.73 -30.86
C THR A 25 -11.73 -28.90 -29.83
N VAL A 26 -13.05 -28.71 -30.00
CA VAL A 26 -13.87 -27.96 -29.04
C VAL A 26 -13.95 -28.69 -27.70
N ARG A 27 -14.05 -30.02 -27.71
CA ARG A 27 -14.03 -30.81 -26.47
C ARG A 27 -12.68 -30.79 -25.79
N ASP A 28 -11.60 -30.89 -26.58
CA ASP A 28 -10.23 -30.80 -26.05
C ASP A 28 -9.99 -29.43 -25.40
N ASP A 29 -10.47 -28.34 -26.02
CA ASP A 29 -10.43 -26.98 -25.46
C ASP A 29 -11.25 -26.89 -24.16
N LEU A 30 -12.48 -27.41 -24.15
CA LEU A 30 -13.35 -27.43 -22.96
C LEU A 30 -12.73 -28.24 -21.81
N GLU A 31 -12.08 -29.38 -22.11
CA GLU A 31 -11.36 -30.18 -21.12
C GLU A 31 -10.13 -29.46 -20.58
N LEU A 32 -9.35 -28.80 -21.44
CA LEU A 32 -8.23 -27.95 -21.04
C LEU A 32 -8.68 -26.80 -20.13
N MET A 33 -9.76 -26.13 -20.51
CA MET A 33 -10.35 -25.03 -19.73
C MET A 33 -10.85 -25.53 -18.37
N ALA A 34 -11.60 -26.63 -18.34
CA ALA A 34 -12.11 -27.20 -17.09
C ALA A 34 -10.98 -27.64 -16.16
N ALA A 35 -9.93 -28.29 -16.69
CA ALA A 35 -8.76 -28.67 -15.91
C ALA A 35 -8.01 -27.44 -15.37
N THR A 36 -7.95 -26.36 -16.15
CA THR A 36 -7.31 -25.09 -15.74
C THR A 36 -8.12 -24.40 -14.64
N MET A 37 -9.44 -24.28 -14.81
CA MET A 37 -10.37 -23.73 -13.83
C MET A 37 -10.31 -24.48 -12.49
N ALA A 38 -10.39 -25.82 -12.54
CA ALA A 38 -10.37 -26.65 -11.34
C ALA A 38 -9.05 -26.52 -10.56
N ALA A 39 -7.92 -26.44 -11.27
CA ALA A 39 -6.61 -26.38 -10.62
C ALA A 39 -6.35 -25.08 -9.83
N VAL A 40 -7.05 -24.00 -10.18
CA VAL A 40 -6.98 -22.72 -9.46
C VAL A 40 -8.17 -22.50 -8.52
N GLY A 41 -9.10 -23.46 -8.44
CA GLY A 41 -10.30 -23.37 -7.62
C GLY A 41 -11.30 -22.32 -8.11
N GLY A 42 -11.34 -22.08 -9.42
CA GLY A 42 -12.31 -21.17 -10.04
C GLY A 42 -13.70 -21.79 -10.20
N VAL A 43 -14.73 -20.94 -10.29
CA VAL A 43 -16.13 -21.34 -10.52
C VAL A 43 -16.58 -21.20 -11.98
N GLY A 44 -15.82 -20.44 -12.76
CA GLY A 44 -16.06 -20.19 -14.19
C GLY A 44 -14.75 -19.83 -14.90
N LEU A 45 -14.68 -20.14 -16.20
CA LEU A 45 -13.58 -19.75 -17.07
C LEU A 45 -14.04 -19.63 -18.53
N ALA A 46 -13.79 -18.47 -19.13
CA ALA A 46 -13.99 -18.20 -20.55
C ALA A 46 -12.73 -18.49 -21.37
N ALA A 47 -12.91 -18.92 -22.62
CA ALA A 47 -11.80 -19.26 -23.51
C ALA A 47 -10.83 -18.11 -23.79
N THR A 48 -11.34 -16.87 -23.80
CA THR A 48 -10.54 -15.65 -23.98
C THR A 48 -9.50 -15.50 -22.88
N GLN A 49 -9.80 -15.94 -21.66
CA GLN A 49 -8.89 -15.90 -20.51
C GLN A 49 -7.72 -16.88 -20.66
N VAL A 50 -7.80 -17.86 -21.54
CA VAL A 50 -6.69 -18.81 -21.82
C VAL A 50 -6.13 -18.65 -23.24
N GLY A 51 -6.41 -17.52 -23.90
CA GLY A 51 -5.90 -17.21 -25.23
C GLY A 51 -6.54 -17.98 -26.38
N LEU A 52 -7.67 -18.62 -26.13
CA LEU A 52 -8.46 -19.28 -27.15
C LEU A 52 -9.54 -18.31 -27.66
N ASN A 53 -9.37 -17.79 -28.88
CA ASN A 53 -10.37 -16.94 -29.50
C ASN A 53 -11.54 -17.78 -30.07
N ARG A 54 -12.33 -18.38 -29.18
CA ARG A 54 -13.55 -19.15 -29.46
C ARG A 54 -14.59 -18.86 -28.38
N ARG A 55 -15.87 -18.74 -28.74
CA ARG A 55 -16.94 -18.45 -27.79
C ARG A 55 -17.29 -19.69 -26.94
N LEU A 56 -16.44 -20.03 -25.99
CA LEU A 56 -16.58 -21.17 -25.07
C LEU A 56 -16.47 -20.72 -23.61
N ALA A 57 -17.28 -21.29 -22.73
CA ALA A 57 -17.17 -21.13 -21.29
C ALA A 57 -17.36 -22.47 -20.58
N VAL A 58 -16.65 -22.65 -19.46
CA VAL A 58 -16.88 -23.75 -18.51
C VAL A 58 -17.28 -23.16 -17.17
N ILE A 59 -18.28 -23.74 -16.51
CA ILE A 59 -18.79 -23.26 -15.21
C ILE A 59 -19.02 -24.47 -14.30
N ASP A 60 -18.60 -24.38 -13.05
CA ASP A 60 -18.93 -25.36 -12.01
C ASP A 60 -19.12 -24.66 -10.66
N VAL A 61 -20.37 -24.58 -10.21
CA VAL A 61 -20.76 -23.96 -8.93
C VAL A 61 -20.99 -24.99 -7.83
N GLY A 62 -20.57 -26.25 -8.03
CA GLY A 62 -20.77 -27.36 -7.11
C GLY A 62 -21.96 -28.27 -7.43
N GLU A 63 -22.72 -27.96 -8.49
CA GLU A 63 -23.85 -28.76 -8.99
C GLU A 63 -23.49 -29.59 -10.23
N GLY A 64 -22.21 -29.55 -10.62
CA GLY A 64 -21.69 -30.25 -11.79
C GLY A 64 -21.26 -29.29 -12.89
N ARG A 65 -20.20 -29.68 -13.59
CA ARG A 65 -19.60 -28.93 -14.69
C ARG A 65 -20.55 -28.74 -15.86
N LEU A 66 -20.69 -27.50 -16.31
CA LEU A 66 -21.36 -27.07 -17.53
C LEU A 66 -20.31 -26.70 -18.59
N ASP A 67 -20.45 -27.30 -19.78
CA ASP A 67 -19.69 -26.95 -20.97
C ASP A 67 -20.57 -26.16 -21.93
N LEU A 68 -20.25 -24.88 -22.14
CA LEU A 68 -21.06 -23.96 -22.92
C LEU A 68 -20.33 -23.53 -24.19
N VAL A 69 -20.88 -23.89 -25.34
CA VAL A 69 -20.43 -23.45 -26.66
C VAL A 69 -21.42 -22.40 -27.18
N ASN A 70 -20.92 -21.24 -27.56
CA ASN A 70 -21.71 -20.06 -27.95
C ASN A 70 -22.81 -19.68 -26.93
N PRO A 71 -22.52 -19.53 -25.63
CA PRO A 71 -23.54 -19.09 -24.68
C PRO A 71 -24.06 -17.68 -24.98
N GLU A 72 -25.36 -17.50 -24.78
CA GLU A 72 -26.09 -16.25 -24.94
C GLU A 72 -27.22 -16.17 -23.91
N VAL A 73 -27.31 -15.06 -23.17
CA VAL A 73 -28.45 -14.78 -22.29
C VAL A 73 -29.66 -14.41 -23.15
N VAL A 74 -30.72 -15.20 -23.11
CA VAL A 74 -31.95 -14.98 -23.90
C VAL A 74 -33.13 -14.45 -23.08
N ARG A 75 -33.04 -14.57 -21.74
CA ARG A 75 -34.01 -14.02 -20.79
C ARG A 75 -33.26 -13.65 -19.50
N SER A 76 -33.64 -12.54 -18.89
CA SER A 76 -33.12 -12.06 -17.61
C SER A 76 -34.25 -11.49 -16.76
N GLU A 77 -34.27 -11.80 -15.47
CA GLU A 77 -35.28 -11.34 -14.53
C GLU A 77 -34.67 -10.95 -13.19
N GLY A 78 -35.29 -9.98 -12.52
CA GLY A 78 -34.81 -9.45 -11.25
C GLY A 78 -33.49 -8.69 -11.36
N GLN A 79 -33.03 -8.16 -10.23
CA GLN A 79 -31.76 -7.45 -10.13
C GLN A 79 -31.15 -7.73 -8.75
N THR A 80 -29.88 -8.08 -8.73
CA THR A 80 -29.12 -8.31 -7.51
C THR A 80 -27.76 -7.62 -7.61
N VAL A 81 -27.26 -7.16 -6.47
CA VAL A 81 -25.95 -6.53 -6.34
C VAL A 81 -25.08 -7.45 -5.51
N ALA A 82 -23.96 -7.89 -6.07
CA ALA A 82 -23.07 -8.81 -5.38
C ALA A 82 -21.61 -8.54 -5.72
N TRP A 83 -20.73 -8.97 -4.82
CA TRP A 83 -19.28 -8.93 -5.03
C TRP A 83 -18.84 -10.06 -5.96
N GLU A 84 -18.22 -9.69 -7.08
CA GLU A 84 -17.61 -10.58 -8.07
C GLU A 84 -16.09 -10.42 -8.06
N GLY A 85 -15.37 -11.49 -8.38
CA GLY A 85 -13.93 -11.48 -8.63
C GLY A 85 -13.63 -12.34 -9.86
N CYS A 86 -12.46 -12.17 -10.47
CA CYS A 86 -12.10 -12.84 -11.71
C CYS A 86 -10.67 -13.42 -11.65
N LEU A 87 -10.48 -14.60 -12.24
CA LEU A 87 -9.16 -15.21 -12.40
C LEU A 87 -8.18 -14.38 -13.26
N SER A 88 -8.70 -13.49 -14.11
CA SER A 88 -7.94 -12.55 -14.94
C SER A 88 -7.78 -11.17 -14.31
N VAL A 89 -8.44 -10.87 -13.19
CA VAL A 89 -8.27 -9.62 -12.45
C VAL A 89 -8.09 -9.99 -10.96
N PRO A 90 -6.97 -10.65 -10.62
CA PRO A 90 -6.73 -11.15 -9.29
C PRO A 90 -6.69 -9.99 -8.29
N GLU A 91 -7.04 -10.27 -7.04
CA GLU A 91 -6.92 -9.31 -5.92
C GLU A 91 -7.84 -8.08 -6.02
N VAL A 92 -8.75 -8.06 -7.00
CA VAL A 92 -9.82 -7.07 -7.13
C VAL A 92 -11.15 -7.78 -7.01
N MET A 93 -11.98 -7.30 -6.09
CA MET A 93 -13.40 -7.62 -6.03
C MET A 93 -14.17 -6.38 -6.50
N GLY A 94 -15.23 -6.59 -7.27
CA GLY A 94 -16.09 -5.53 -7.76
C GLY A 94 -17.52 -5.77 -7.36
N ARG A 95 -18.19 -4.72 -6.88
CA ARG A 95 -19.61 -4.75 -6.61
C ARG A 95 -20.36 -4.53 -7.92
N VAL A 96 -20.92 -5.60 -8.47
CA VAL A 96 -21.55 -5.62 -9.80
C VAL A 96 -23.03 -5.91 -9.68
N THR A 97 -23.82 -5.16 -10.45
CA THR A 97 -25.25 -5.38 -10.62
C THR A 97 -25.49 -6.42 -11.72
N ARG A 98 -26.24 -7.49 -11.41
CA ARG A 98 -26.61 -8.59 -12.33
C ARG A 98 -28.11 -8.88 -12.29
N ALA A 99 -28.61 -9.56 -13.30
CA ALA A 99 -29.93 -10.20 -13.20
C ALA A 99 -29.89 -11.34 -12.19
N GLU A 100 -30.91 -11.45 -11.34
CA GLU A 100 -31.00 -12.49 -10.30
C GLU A 100 -31.24 -13.87 -10.91
N ARG A 101 -32.01 -13.92 -12.01
CA ARG A 101 -32.26 -15.13 -12.80
C ARG A 101 -31.96 -14.88 -14.26
N VAL A 102 -31.37 -15.87 -14.92
CA VAL A 102 -31.12 -15.85 -16.37
C VAL A 102 -31.44 -17.19 -17.01
N THR A 103 -31.90 -17.14 -18.25
CA THR A 103 -31.91 -18.30 -19.14
C THR A 103 -30.83 -18.11 -20.19
N VAL A 104 -29.90 -19.06 -20.28
CA VAL A 104 -28.82 -19.06 -21.27
C VAL A 104 -29.05 -20.16 -22.29
N ARG A 105 -29.00 -19.79 -23.57
CA ARG A 105 -28.97 -20.73 -24.70
C ARG A 105 -27.51 -20.99 -25.06
N ALA A 106 -27.13 -22.25 -25.20
CA ALA A 106 -25.79 -22.66 -25.65
C ALA A 106 -25.87 -23.98 -26.44
N MET A 107 -24.74 -24.46 -26.94
CA MET A 107 -24.56 -25.86 -27.30
C MET A 107 -23.63 -26.56 -26.31
N ASP A 108 -23.78 -27.87 -26.13
CA ASP A 108 -22.80 -28.69 -25.41
C ASP A 108 -21.56 -29.00 -26.27
N GLY A 109 -20.53 -29.65 -25.69
CA GLY A 109 -19.32 -30.07 -26.42
C GLY A 109 -19.56 -31.09 -27.57
N ARG A 110 -20.80 -31.59 -27.73
CA ARG A 110 -21.22 -32.45 -28.84
C ARG A 110 -22.05 -31.70 -29.90
N GLY A 111 -22.34 -30.41 -29.67
CA GLY A 111 -23.09 -29.56 -30.58
C GLY A 111 -24.61 -29.65 -30.41
N ARG A 112 -25.10 -30.24 -29.31
CA ARG A 112 -26.54 -30.26 -29.01
C ARG A 112 -26.93 -28.97 -28.31
N THR A 113 -28.01 -28.34 -28.76
CA THR A 113 -28.56 -27.16 -28.08
C THR A 113 -29.01 -27.51 -26.67
N ILE A 114 -28.59 -26.70 -25.71
CA ILE A 114 -28.95 -26.78 -24.30
C ILE A 114 -29.47 -25.43 -23.82
N TRP A 115 -30.32 -25.48 -22.81
CA TRP A 115 -30.85 -24.32 -22.11
C TRP A 115 -30.47 -24.45 -20.64
N VAL A 116 -29.84 -23.42 -20.09
CA VAL A 116 -29.42 -23.38 -18.70
C VAL A 116 -30.20 -22.28 -18.01
N GLU A 117 -31.02 -22.68 -17.04
CA GLU A 117 -31.67 -21.74 -16.12
C GLU A 117 -30.75 -21.58 -14.90
N GLY A 118 -30.35 -20.35 -14.62
CA GLY A 118 -29.52 -20.01 -13.48
C GLY A 118 -30.23 -19.03 -12.56
N GLU A 119 -30.03 -19.22 -11.26
CA GLU A 119 -30.38 -18.27 -10.20
C GLU A 119 -29.16 -18.07 -9.29
N GLY A 120 -29.08 -16.93 -8.59
CA GLY A 120 -28.06 -16.68 -7.58
C GLY A 120 -26.63 -16.79 -8.14
N LEU A 121 -25.79 -17.65 -7.53
CA LEU A 121 -24.39 -17.81 -7.94
C LEU A 121 -24.24 -18.31 -9.38
N LEU A 122 -25.11 -19.22 -9.84
CA LEU A 122 -25.07 -19.73 -11.20
C LEU A 122 -25.47 -18.66 -12.22
N ALA A 123 -26.53 -17.90 -11.95
CA ALA A 123 -26.93 -16.77 -12.80
C ALA A 123 -25.80 -15.75 -12.96
N ARG A 124 -25.09 -15.47 -11.87
CA ARG A 124 -23.96 -14.55 -11.83
C ARG A 124 -22.77 -15.07 -12.63
N ALA A 125 -22.36 -16.32 -12.42
CA ALA A 125 -21.27 -16.95 -13.16
C ALA A 125 -21.56 -16.98 -14.68
N LEU A 126 -22.80 -17.32 -15.07
CA LEU A 126 -23.21 -17.31 -16.48
C LEU A 126 -23.04 -15.92 -17.12
N GLN A 127 -23.53 -14.87 -16.46
CA GLN A 127 -23.39 -13.50 -16.96
C GLN A 127 -21.93 -13.03 -17.00
N HIS A 128 -21.13 -13.42 -15.99
CA HIS A 128 -19.70 -13.08 -15.89
C HIS A 128 -18.87 -13.71 -17.02
N GLU A 129 -19.04 -15.01 -17.28
CA GLU A 129 -18.29 -15.68 -18.34
C GLU A 129 -18.72 -15.22 -19.74
N ILE A 130 -20.01 -14.88 -19.92
CA ILE A 130 -20.50 -14.30 -21.18
C ILE A 130 -19.89 -12.92 -21.42
N ASP A 131 -19.76 -12.07 -20.39
CA ASP A 131 -19.07 -10.78 -20.51
C ASP A 131 -17.62 -10.95 -20.99
N HIS A 132 -16.87 -11.93 -20.45
CA HIS A 132 -15.52 -12.22 -20.90
C HIS A 132 -15.45 -12.63 -22.38
N LEU A 133 -16.46 -13.34 -22.86
CA LEU A 133 -16.58 -13.70 -24.27
C LEU A 133 -16.96 -12.50 -25.16
N ASP A 134 -17.48 -11.43 -24.58
CA ASP A 134 -17.79 -10.16 -25.24
C ASP A 134 -16.67 -9.11 -25.06
N GLY A 135 -15.55 -9.47 -24.40
CA GLY A 135 -14.42 -8.58 -24.16
C GLY A 135 -14.62 -7.60 -23.00
N ILE A 136 -15.61 -7.87 -22.14
CA ILE A 136 -15.99 -7.05 -20.99
C ILE A 136 -15.45 -7.73 -19.73
N LEU A 137 -14.78 -6.95 -18.88
CA LEU A 137 -14.32 -7.38 -17.56
C LEU A 137 -15.30 -6.88 -16.50
N PHE A 138 -15.42 -7.59 -15.38
CA PHE A 138 -16.33 -7.15 -14.31
C PHE A 138 -15.99 -5.75 -13.77
N VAL A 139 -14.72 -5.34 -13.83
CA VAL A 139 -14.27 -3.98 -13.44
C VAL A 139 -14.88 -2.88 -14.30
N ASP A 140 -15.34 -3.19 -15.51
CA ASP A 140 -16.05 -2.22 -16.36
C ASP A 140 -17.51 -2.05 -15.94
N ARG A 141 -18.06 -3.03 -15.21
CA ARG A 141 -19.44 -3.03 -14.70
C ARG A 141 -19.53 -2.69 -13.20
N ALA A 142 -18.40 -2.68 -12.49
CA ALA A 142 -18.37 -2.51 -11.06
C ALA A 142 -18.73 -1.06 -10.67
N GLU A 143 -19.70 -0.92 -9.77
CA GLU A 143 -20.06 0.36 -9.15
C GLU A 143 -19.04 0.77 -8.06
N GLU A 144 -18.42 -0.23 -7.45
CA GLU A 144 -17.46 -0.10 -6.37
C GLU A 144 -16.40 -1.19 -6.54
N LEU A 145 -15.14 -0.83 -6.30
CA LEU A 145 -14.02 -1.77 -6.33
C LEU A 145 -13.43 -1.87 -4.93
N ASP A 146 -13.41 -3.08 -4.40
CA ASP A 146 -12.70 -3.43 -3.18
C ASP A 146 -11.45 -4.21 -3.58
N TYR A 147 -10.31 -3.59 -3.32
CA TYR A 147 -9.01 -4.20 -3.53
C TYR A 147 -8.75 -5.04 -2.28
N HIS A 148 -9.33 -6.25 -2.25
CA HIS A 148 -9.05 -7.22 -1.22
C HIS A 148 -7.62 -7.74 -1.38
N ASP A 149 -6.76 -7.09 -0.62
CA ASP A 149 -5.51 -7.59 -0.12
C ASP A 149 -5.67 -8.93 0.62
N GLU A 150 -5.34 -10.05 -0.04
CA GLU A 150 -4.75 -11.29 0.52
C GLU A 150 -4.79 -12.48 -0.49
N LEU A 151 -3.76 -12.61 -1.34
CA LEU A 151 -3.03 -13.86 -1.65
C LEU A 151 -3.74 -15.14 -2.16
N LYS A 152 -3.57 -15.41 -3.47
CA LYS A 152 -3.06 -16.70 -4.01
C LYS A 152 -2.32 -16.44 -5.33
N GLY A 153 -1.00 -16.61 -5.34
CA GLY A 153 -0.20 -16.49 -6.55
C GLY A 153 -0.40 -17.65 -7.54
N ALA A 154 -0.26 -17.36 -8.84
CA ALA A 154 0.44 -18.15 -9.86
C ALA A 154 0.58 -17.34 -11.18
N PRO A 155 1.34 -17.84 -12.17
CA PRO A 155 2.55 -17.25 -12.74
C PRO A 155 2.30 -16.13 -13.77
N GLY A 156 3.21 -15.17 -13.83
CA GLY A 156 3.43 -14.30 -14.99
C GLY A 156 4.82 -14.57 -15.57
N GLU A 157 4.84 -14.77 -16.89
CA GLU A 157 5.92 -15.18 -17.81
C GLU A 157 7.37 -14.65 -17.62
N PRO A 158 8.36 -15.36 -18.22
CA PRO A 158 9.78 -15.18 -17.92
C PRO A 158 10.33 -13.86 -18.47
N VAL A 159 10.58 -12.92 -17.58
CA VAL A 159 11.61 -11.90 -17.78
C VAL A 159 12.94 -12.65 -17.84
N ARG A 160 13.55 -12.73 -19.02
CA ARG A 160 14.90 -13.27 -19.18
C ARG A 160 15.87 -12.45 -18.32
N ARG A 161 16.27 -12.98 -17.17
CA ARG A 161 17.46 -12.57 -16.41
C ARG A 161 18.27 -13.81 -16.05
N ARG A 162 19.59 -13.69 -16.22
CA ARG A 162 20.58 -14.74 -15.96
C ARG A 162 20.59 -15.09 -14.47
N GLY A 163 20.27 -16.34 -14.13
CA GLY A 163 20.36 -16.92 -12.79
C GLY A 163 19.27 -17.97 -12.58
N GLY A 164 19.63 -19.23 -12.35
CA GLY A 164 18.69 -20.37 -12.27
C GLY A 164 17.72 -20.31 -11.07
N PRO A 165 16.72 -21.22 -11.00
CA PRO A 165 15.68 -21.19 -9.97
C PRO A 165 16.27 -21.54 -8.60
N GLU A 166 16.13 -20.60 -7.65
CA GLU A 166 16.38 -20.83 -6.23
C GLU A 166 15.24 -21.70 -5.67
N ALA A 167 15.56 -22.75 -4.94
CA ALA A 167 14.59 -23.74 -4.47
C ALA A 167 13.52 -23.11 -3.55
N ALA A 168 12.24 -23.49 -3.74
CA ALA A 168 11.15 -23.02 -2.89
C ALA A 168 11.42 -23.37 -1.41
N THR A 169 11.42 -22.36 -0.54
CA THR A 169 11.68 -22.55 0.90
C THR A 169 10.55 -23.38 1.52
N PRO A 170 10.84 -24.42 2.32
CA PRO A 170 9.80 -25.26 2.93
C PRO A 170 8.79 -24.46 3.77
N THR A 171 7.54 -24.91 3.83
CA THR A 171 6.52 -24.37 4.74
C THR A 171 6.94 -24.54 6.21
N MET A 172 6.69 -23.53 7.03
CA MET A 172 6.96 -23.51 8.46
C MET A 172 5.74 -22.95 9.21
N PRO A 173 5.31 -23.55 10.33
CA PRO A 173 4.28 -22.96 11.17
C PRO A 173 4.70 -21.60 11.71
N LEU A 174 3.78 -20.62 11.78
CA LEU A 174 4.10 -19.26 12.27
C LEU A 174 4.74 -19.23 13.66
N ARG A 175 4.28 -20.10 14.57
CA ARG A 175 4.86 -20.22 15.92
C ARG A 175 6.26 -20.87 15.93
N ALA A 176 6.62 -21.59 14.89
CA ALA A 176 7.95 -22.17 14.76
C ALA A 176 8.96 -21.16 14.19
N MET A 177 8.48 -20.18 13.40
CA MET A 177 9.31 -19.14 12.79
C MET A 177 9.83 -18.14 13.83
N ARG A 178 11.14 -18.14 14.06
CA ARG A 178 11.82 -17.29 15.05
C ARG A 178 12.03 -15.90 14.48
N ILE A 179 11.31 -14.91 14.99
CA ILE A 179 11.31 -13.54 14.47
C ILE A 179 12.17 -12.64 15.36
N VAL A 180 13.10 -11.93 14.76
CA VAL A 180 13.74 -10.76 15.39
C VAL A 180 13.08 -9.51 14.84
N PHE A 181 12.63 -8.63 15.74
CA PHE A 181 12.05 -7.35 15.35
C PHE A 181 13.06 -6.21 15.57
N MET A 182 13.32 -5.38 14.57
CA MET A 182 14.20 -4.22 14.68
C MET A 182 13.45 -2.93 14.37
N GLY A 183 13.30 -2.07 15.37
CA GLY A 183 12.58 -0.81 15.20
C GLY A 183 12.85 0.18 16.30
N THR A 184 12.45 1.43 16.12
CA THR A 184 12.75 2.48 17.11
C THR A 184 11.57 3.42 17.35
N SER A 185 10.96 3.94 16.28
CA SER A 185 9.93 4.98 16.37
C SER A 185 8.55 4.41 16.72
N ALA A 186 7.59 5.31 16.99
CA ALA A 186 6.20 4.95 17.23
C ALA A 186 5.56 4.22 16.03
N PHE A 187 5.99 4.52 14.80
CA PHE A 187 5.57 3.83 13.57
C PHE A 187 5.71 2.31 13.65
N ALA A 188 6.76 1.82 14.33
CA ALA A 188 7.08 0.41 14.40
C ALA A 188 6.27 -0.35 15.48
N VAL A 189 5.65 0.36 16.42
CA VAL A 189 4.99 -0.25 17.59
C VAL A 189 3.76 -1.08 17.21
N PRO A 190 2.87 -0.64 16.29
CA PRO A 190 1.75 -1.46 15.85
C PRO A 190 2.20 -2.79 15.22
N ALA A 191 3.23 -2.76 14.37
CA ALA A 191 3.80 -3.97 13.76
C ALA A 191 4.39 -4.93 14.80
N LEU A 192 5.17 -4.44 15.77
CA LEU A 192 5.64 -5.26 16.89
C LEU A 192 4.49 -5.85 17.69
N THR A 193 3.43 -5.07 17.94
CA THR A 193 2.25 -5.52 18.69
C THR A 193 1.56 -6.69 18.00
N VAL A 194 1.44 -6.65 16.68
CA VAL A 194 0.91 -7.77 15.89
C VAL A 194 1.80 -9.00 16.00
N LEU A 195 3.11 -8.84 15.83
CA LEU A 195 4.05 -9.96 15.87
C LEU A 195 4.28 -10.50 17.28
N ALA A 196 3.93 -9.76 18.32
CA ALA A 196 3.98 -10.26 19.70
C ALA A 196 2.74 -11.09 20.08
N GLN A 197 1.74 -11.23 19.20
CA GLN A 197 0.59 -12.10 19.45
C GLN A 197 1.03 -13.57 19.52
N PRO A 198 0.34 -14.42 20.29
CA PRO A 198 0.75 -15.80 20.51
C PRO A 198 0.97 -16.62 19.23
N ALA A 199 0.30 -16.28 18.13
CA ALA A 199 0.46 -16.96 16.83
C ALA A 199 1.89 -16.89 16.25
N TYR A 200 2.72 -15.98 16.74
CA TYR A 200 4.09 -15.74 16.27
C TYR A 200 5.10 -16.02 17.39
N ASN A 201 6.38 -16.06 17.03
CA ASN A 201 7.48 -16.30 17.96
C ASN A 201 8.56 -15.21 17.82
N VAL A 202 8.33 -14.05 18.46
CA VAL A 202 9.35 -12.99 18.55
C VAL A 202 10.38 -13.40 19.60
N VAL A 203 11.58 -13.75 19.15
CA VAL A 203 12.67 -14.24 20.00
C VAL A 203 13.53 -13.11 20.57
N GLY A 204 13.39 -11.90 20.02
CA GLY A 204 14.02 -10.70 20.57
C GLY A 204 13.78 -9.45 19.73
N VAL A 205 14.02 -8.31 20.36
CA VAL A 205 13.83 -6.97 19.79
C VAL A 205 15.15 -6.21 19.79
N VAL A 206 15.43 -5.47 18.71
CA VAL A 206 16.54 -4.53 18.65
C VAL A 206 16.00 -3.13 18.44
N SER A 207 16.45 -2.18 19.27
CA SER A 207 16.09 -0.77 19.16
C SER A 207 17.32 0.11 19.30
N GLN A 208 17.22 1.38 18.94
CA GLN A 208 18.30 2.34 19.20
C GLN A 208 18.48 2.54 20.72
N PRO A 209 19.64 3.03 21.18
CA PRO A 209 19.84 3.44 22.56
C PRO A 209 18.86 4.54 22.99
N ASP A 210 18.64 4.64 24.30
CA ASP A 210 17.90 5.77 24.89
C ASP A 210 18.64 7.07 24.56
N ARG A 211 17.90 8.10 24.16
CA ARG A 211 18.49 9.39 23.77
C ARG A 211 17.92 10.52 24.62
N PRO A 212 18.72 11.58 24.90
CA PRO A 212 18.21 12.80 25.49
C PRO A 212 17.08 13.39 24.64
N ALA A 213 15.92 13.66 25.24
CA ALA A 213 14.78 14.23 24.56
C ALA A 213 14.02 15.21 25.46
N GLY A 214 13.29 16.15 24.84
CA GLY A 214 12.49 17.15 25.54
C GLY A 214 13.30 18.23 26.27
N ARG A 215 12.61 19.09 27.03
CA ARG A 215 13.26 20.13 27.85
C ARG A 215 13.95 19.49 29.05
N GLY A 216 15.24 19.79 29.22
CA GLY A 216 16.07 19.25 30.30
C GLY A 216 16.86 17.99 29.95
N GLY A 217 16.77 17.49 28.71
CA GLY A 217 17.67 16.46 28.19
C GLY A 217 17.60 15.12 28.91
N ARG A 218 16.47 14.78 29.53
CA ARG A 218 16.30 13.48 30.19
C ARG A 218 16.36 12.37 29.14
N LEU A 219 17.01 11.27 29.50
CA LEU A 219 17.03 10.07 28.65
C LEU A 219 15.60 9.56 28.48
N GLN A 220 15.18 9.44 27.22
CA GLN A 220 13.90 8.87 26.85
C GLN A 220 14.12 7.57 26.10
N ALA A 221 13.48 6.52 26.59
CA ALA A 221 13.46 5.21 25.94
C ALA A 221 12.68 5.30 24.61
N PRO A 222 13.14 4.62 23.54
CA PRO A 222 12.39 4.56 22.30
C PRO A 222 11.03 3.87 22.49
N PRO A 223 9.98 4.28 21.74
CA PRO A 223 8.67 3.63 21.78
C PRO A 223 8.71 2.09 21.64
N VAL A 224 9.53 1.57 20.74
CA VAL A 224 9.69 0.11 20.55
C VAL A 224 10.28 -0.57 21.79
N LYS A 225 11.19 0.09 22.52
CA LYS A 225 11.73 -0.45 23.78
C LYS A 225 10.65 -0.60 24.83
N LEU A 226 9.85 0.45 25.01
CA LEU A 226 8.74 0.44 25.97
C LEU A 226 7.75 -0.68 25.64
N ALA A 227 7.36 -0.80 24.37
CA ALA A 227 6.46 -1.86 23.90
C ALA A 227 7.02 -3.28 24.09
N ALA A 228 8.33 -3.47 23.89
CA ALA A 228 9.00 -4.76 24.11
C ALA A 228 9.03 -5.15 25.59
N LEU A 229 9.39 -4.20 26.47
CA LEU A 229 9.44 -4.43 27.92
C LEU A 229 8.05 -4.76 28.50
N GLU A 230 7.02 -4.04 28.06
CA GLU A 230 5.62 -4.30 28.44
C GLU A 230 5.18 -5.74 28.11
N ARG A 231 5.73 -6.32 27.05
CA ARG A 231 5.41 -7.68 26.58
C ARG A 231 6.40 -8.75 27.08
N GLY A 232 7.37 -8.37 27.92
CA GLY A 232 8.39 -9.28 28.43
C GLY A 232 9.36 -9.80 27.37
N LEU A 233 9.54 -9.08 26.25
CA LEU A 233 10.44 -9.48 25.17
C LEU A 233 11.89 -9.09 25.49
N ALA A 234 12.83 -9.99 25.13
CA ALA A 234 14.25 -9.68 25.20
C ALA A 234 14.58 -8.49 24.29
N ILE A 235 15.41 -7.56 24.76
CA ILE A 235 15.75 -6.35 24.02
C ILE A 235 17.25 -6.04 24.03
N LEU A 236 17.77 -5.67 22.86
CA LEU A 236 19.13 -5.17 22.67
C LEU A 236 19.08 -3.71 22.19
N GLN A 237 20.01 -2.88 22.69
CA GLN A 237 20.14 -1.48 22.31
C GLN A 237 21.57 -1.09 21.91
N PRO A 238 22.10 -1.68 20.84
CA PRO A 238 23.46 -1.41 20.43
C PRO A 238 23.60 0.00 19.85
N GLY A 239 24.75 0.66 20.09
CA GLY A 239 25.09 1.91 19.39
C GLY A 239 25.18 1.71 17.88
N ARG A 240 25.67 0.54 17.44
CA ARG A 240 25.65 0.07 16.06
C ARG A 240 25.22 -1.39 16.00
N VAL A 241 24.28 -1.75 15.14
CA VAL A 241 23.74 -3.11 15.05
C VAL A 241 24.82 -4.14 14.70
N ASP A 242 25.92 -3.69 14.10
CA ASP A 242 27.09 -4.50 13.80
C ASP A 242 27.92 -4.94 15.02
N VAL A 243 27.53 -4.64 16.25
CA VAL A 243 28.18 -5.22 17.44
C VAL A 243 27.43 -6.41 18.04
N VAL A 244 26.13 -6.57 17.76
CA VAL A 244 25.27 -7.60 18.39
C VAL A 244 25.03 -8.83 17.51
N GLY A 245 26.00 -9.16 16.65
CA GLY A 245 25.79 -10.17 15.61
C GLY A 245 25.71 -11.57 16.20
N ASP A 246 26.58 -11.84 17.17
CA ASP A 246 26.67 -13.12 17.85
C ASP A 246 25.46 -13.34 18.77
N GLU A 247 24.99 -12.29 19.45
CA GLU A 247 23.77 -12.33 20.25
C GLU A 247 22.54 -12.60 19.37
N LEU A 248 22.44 -11.95 18.21
CA LEU A 248 21.38 -12.21 17.24
C LEU A 248 21.47 -13.64 16.68
N ALA A 249 22.67 -14.14 16.39
CA ALA A 249 22.87 -15.51 15.91
C ALA A 249 22.43 -16.56 16.94
N ARG A 250 22.63 -16.30 18.24
CA ARG A 250 22.14 -17.19 19.32
C ARG A 250 20.61 -17.28 19.36
N TRP A 251 19.92 -16.23 18.92
CA TRP A 251 18.47 -16.27 18.75
C TRP A 251 18.03 -17.07 17.53
N LYS A 252 18.94 -17.55 16.66
CA LYS A 252 18.64 -18.39 15.49
C LYS A 252 17.41 -17.87 14.71
N PRO A 253 17.42 -16.61 14.25
CA PRO A 253 16.26 -16.06 13.57
C PRO A 253 15.98 -16.83 12.29
N ASP A 254 14.70 -17.04 11.98
CA ASP A 254 14.25 -17.42 10.65
C ASP A 254 13.88 -16.18 9.84
N LEU A 255 13.43 -15.11 10.49
CA LEU A 255 13.03 -13.85 9.87
C LEU A 255 13.49 -12.67 10.71
N VAL A 256 14.02 -11.64 10.05
CA VAL A 256 14.20 -10.32 10.65
C VAL A 256 13.18 -9.37 10.04
N VAL A 257 12.38 -8.72 10.88
CA VAL A 257 11.43 -7.68 10.45
C VAL A 257 11.92 -6.34 10.95
N THR A 258 12.09 -5.38 10.05
CA THR A 258 12.49 -4.02 10.38
C THR A 258 11.38 -3.01 10.12
N ALA A 259 11.29 -2.00 10.96
CA ALA A 259 10.41 -0.85 10.75
C ALA A 259 11.02 0.38 11.43
N ALA A 260 11.37 1.41 10.65
CA ALA A 260 11.94 2.65 11.17
C ALA A 260 13.08 2.44 12.20
N PHE A 261 14.01 1.53 11.89
CA PHE A 261 15.12 1.15 12.76
C PHE A 261 16.26 2.19 12.78
N GLY A 262 16.48 2.86 11.63
CA GLY A 262 17.43 3.97 11.52
C GLY A 262 18.91 3.56 11.51
N GLN A 263 19.23 2.29 11.24
CA GLN A 263 20.58 1.84 10.93
C GLN A 263 20.56 0.92 9.71
N PHE A 264 21.63 0.93 8.94
CA PHE A 264 21.86 -0.06 7.89
C PHE A 264 22.17 -1.42 8.52
N LEU A 265 21.65 -2.49 7.90
CA LEU A 265 21.97 -3.85 8.31
C LEU A 265 23.21 -4.32 7.53
N PRO A 266 24.34 -4.61 8.19
CA PRO A 266 25.50 -5.17 7.52
C PRO A 266 25.21 -6.60 7.07
N ARG A 267 25.98 -7.08 6.09
CA ARG A 267 25.86 -8.42 5.49
C ARG A 267 25.77 -9.55 6.52
N ARG A 268 26.62 -9.49 7.55
CA ARG A 268 26.63 -10.46 8.66
C ARG A 268 25.31 -10.58 9.44
N ILE A 269 24.39 -9.63 9.30
CA ILE A 269 23.04 -9.68 9.89
C ILE A 269 22.02 -10.07 8.82
N LEU A 270 22.16 -9.55 7.60
CA LEU A 270 21.32 -9.93 6.45
C LEU A 270 21.35 -11.44 6.19
N ASP A 271 22.49 -12.09 6.42
CA ASP A 271 22.69 -13.52 6.19
C ASP A 271 22.29 -14.40 7.40
N LEU A 272 21.90 -13.83 8.55
CA LEU A 272 21.47 -14.62 9.72
C LEU A 272 20.12 -15.34 9.50
N PRO A 273 19.03 -14.65 9.10
CA PRO A 273 17.73 -15.28 8.99
C PRO A 273 17.60 -16.18 7.75
N THR A 274 17.13 -17.41 7.94
CA THR A 274 16.90 -18.38 6.86
C THR A 274 15.88 -17.93 5.82
N ARG A 275 14.99 -16.99 6.16
CA ARG A 275 13.97 -16.39 5.28
C ARG A 275 14.23 -14.91 4.98
N GLY A 276 15.43 -14.42 5.31
CA GLY A 276 15.88 -13.06 5.00
C GLY A 276 15.42 -11.98 5.97
N CYS A 277 15.81 -10.75 5.64
CA CYS A 277 15.41 -9.54 6.34
C CYS A 277 14.36 -8.80 5.50
N VAL A 278 13.29 -8.32 6.12
CA VAL A 278 12.24 -7.55 5.46
C VAL A 278 12.02 -6.21 6.18
N ASN A 279 11.67 -5.16 5.44
CA ASN A 279 11.39 -3.83 5.96
C ASN A 279 9.97 -3.38 5.65
N LEU A 280 9.29 -2.80 6.64
CA LEU A 280 8.06 -2.04 6.47
C LEU A 280 8.43 -0.59 6.15
N HIS A 281 8.25 -0.22 4.90
CA HIS A 281 8.57 1.11 4.39
C HIS A 281 7.31 1.94 4.16
N ALA A 282 7.24 3.14 4.72
CA ALA A 282 6.03 3.99 4.72
C ALA A 282 5.83 4.77 3.40
N SER A 283 5.99 4.09 2.26
CA SER A 283 5.59 4.56 0.93
C SER A 283 5.28 3.40 -0.01
N LEU A 284 4.74 3.73 -1.18
CA LEU A 284 4.59 2.82 -2.31
C LEU A 284 5.91 2.77 -3.10
N LEU A 285 6.80 1.85 -2.73
CA LEU A 285 8.07 1.66 -3.44
C LEU A 285 7.81 1.37 -4.92
N PRO A 286 8.66 1.84 -5.84
CA PRO A 286 9.96 2.49 -5.63
C PRO A 286 9.91 4.01 -5.33
N ARG A 287 8.72 4.61 -5.24
CA ARG A 287 8.60 6.04 -4.88
C ARG A 287 9.00 6.23 -3.42
N HIS A 288 9.68 7.33 -3.13
CA HIS A 288 10.07 7.78 -1.78
C HIS A 288 10.98 6.80 -0.99
N ARG A 289 12.00 6.21 -1.63
CA ARG A 289 13.06 5.45 -0.94
C ARG A 289 13.80 6.32 0.07
N GLY A 290 14.04 5.83 1.29
CA GLY A 290 14.87 6.52 2.29
C GLY A 290 14.16 6.97 3.57
N ALA A 291 14.69 8.01 4.21
CA ALA A 291 14.47 8.24 5.63
C ALA A 291 13.16 8.98 6.02
N ALA A 292 12.54 9.74 5.12
CA ALA A 292 11.37 10.57 5.44
C ALA A 292 10.20 10.44 4.43
N PRO A 293 9.77 9.21 4.05
CA PRO A 293 8.80 9.01 2.97
C PRO A 293 7.45 9.71 3.21
N ILE A 294 6.96 9.71 4.45
CA ILE A 294 5.66 10.28 4.81
C ILE A 294 5.63 11.79 4.54
N GLN A 295 6.62 12.52 5.06
CA GLN A 295 6.69 13.97 4.88
C GLN A 295 6.99 14.34 3.43
N ARG A 296 7.81 13.55 2.74
CA ARG A 296 8.17 13.81 1.34
C ARG A 296 6.99 13.58 0.40
N ALA A 297 6.10 12.62 0.68
CA ALA A 297 4.84 12.45 -0.05
C ALA A 297 3.91 13.68 0.10
N LEU A 298 3.76 14.19 1.33
CA LEU A 298 2.96 15.40 1.58
C LEU A 298 3.56 16.65 0.93
N LEU A 299 4.89 16.83 1.00
CA LEU A 299 5.59 17.93 0.36
C LEU A 299 5.48 17.90 -1.16
N ALA A 300 5.54 16.71 -1.77
CA ALA A 300 5.36 16.52 -3.21
C ALA A 300 3.91 16.78 -3.66
N GLY A 301 2.95 16.79 -2.73
CA GLY A 301 1.54 16.93 -3.05
C GLY A 301 0.93 15.66 -3.66
N ASP A 302 1.45 14.49 -3.26
CA ASP A 302 0.93 13.22 -3.72
C ASP A 302 -0.54 13.07 -3.30
N ALA A 303 -1.38 12.55 -4.18
CA ALA A 303 -2.79 12.26 -3.87
C ALA A 303 -2.95 10.96 -3.06
N VAL A 304 -1.94 10.09 -3.13
CA VAL A 304 -1.95 8.73 -2.57
C VAL A 304 -0.56 8.38 -2.05
N THR A 305 -0.52 7.55 -1.01
CA THR A 305 0.70 6.94 -0.48
C THR A 305 0.38 5.54 0.02
N GLY A 306 1.25 4.93 0.82
CA GLY A 306 1.02 3.58 1.30
C GLY A 306 2.16 3.02 2.13
N VAL A 307 2.11 1.71 2.35
CA VAL A 307 3.19 0.95 2.96
C VAL A 307 3.61 -0.16 2.01
N SER A 308 4.91 -0.37 1.89
CA SER A 308 5.49 -1.53 1.20
C SER A 308 6.21 -2.42 2.21
N LEU A 309 5.96 -3.73 2.13
CA LEU A 309 6.81 -4.74 2.76
C LEU A 309 7.77 -5.25 1.69
N HIS A 310 9.07 -5.09 1.92
CA HIS A 310 10.09 -5.43 0.94
C HIS A 310 11.28 -6.14 1.58
N TYR A 311 12.02 -6.91 0.80
CA TYR A 311 13.27 -7.52 1.24
C TYR A 311 14.38 -6.49 1.35
N ILE A 312 15.18 -6.58 2.40
CA ILE A 312 16.35 -5.72 2.56
C ILE A 312 17.51 -6.33 1.78
N ASP A 313 18.09 -5.53 0.89
CA ASP A 313 19.34 -5.79 0.19
C ASP A 313 20.42 -4.79 0.64
N GLU A 314 21.52 -4.67 -0.12
CA GLU A 314 22.62 -3.75 0.19
C GLU A 314 22.28 -2.29 -0.14
N GLY A 315 21.20 -2.04 -0.90
CA GLY A 315 20.76 -0.71 -1.27
C GLY A 315 19.77 -0.12 -0.26
N MET A 316 19.49 1.18 -0.43
CA MET A 316 18.50 1.87 0.40
C MET A 316 17.11 1.68 -0.18
N ASP A 317 16.34 0.78 0.43
CA ASP A 317 14.95 0.46 0.05
C ASP A 317 14.81 -0.01 -1.41
N THR A 318 15.80 -0.73 -1.95
CA THR A 318 15.84 -1.20 -3.34
C THR A 318 15.38 -2.64 -3.54
N GLY A 319 15.38 -3.45 -2.48
CA GLY A 319 15.11 -4.86 -2.61
C GLY A 319 13.66 -5.19 -3.02
N ASP A 320 13.46 -6.44 -3.42
CA ASP A 320 12.20 -6.88 -4.00
C ASP A 320 11.02 -6.66 -3.06
N VAL A 321 9.93 -6.12 -3.61
CA VAL A 321 8.70 -5.91 -2.86
C VAL A 321 7.93 -7.23 -2.73
N ILE A 322 7.41 -7.46 -1.53
CA ILE A 322 6.54 -8.59 -1.20
C ILE A 322 5.08 -8.15 -1.34
N LEU A 323 4.69 -7.07 -0.67
CA LEU A 323 3.32 -6.54 -0.66
C LEU A 323 3.33 -5.02 -0.62
N ARG A 324 2.27 -4.37 -1.14
CA ARG A 324 2.03 -2.92 -1.02
C ARG A 324 0.59 -2.65 -0.67
N ARG A 325 0.33 -1.64 0.14
CA ARG A 325 -1.03 -1.21 0.50
C ARG A 325 -1.12 0.28 0.28
N GLN A 326 -2.08 0.72 -0.55
CA GLN A 326 -2.27 2.12 -0.90
C GLN A 326 -3.38 2.75 -0.06
N VAL A 327 -3.21 4.03 0.28
CA VAL A 327 -4.22 4.86 0.93
C VAL A 327 -4.25 6.26 0.30
N PRO A 328 -5.44 6.89 0.18
CA PRO A 328 -5.54 8.29 -0.22
C PRO A 328 -4.99 9.21 0.86
N ILE A 329 -4.31 10.28 0.44
CA ILE A 329 -3.92 11.39 1.31
C ILE A 329 -5.08 12.39 1.35
N ALA A 330 -5.71 12.55 2.51
CA ALA A 330 -6.77 13.54 2.67
C ALA A 330 -6.21 14.97 2.46
N PRO A 331 -7.00 15.92 1.91
CA PRO A 331 -6.53 17.28 1.65
C PRO A 331 -5.95 18.00 2.88
N ASP A 332 -6.48 17.70 4.06
CA ASP A 332 -6.09 18.26 5.36
C ASP A 332 -5.13 17.36 6.16
N ALA A 333 -4.70 16.22 5.58
CA ALA A 333 -3.81 15.29 6.26
C ALA A 333 -2.50 15.96 6.67
N THR A 334 -2.14 15.79 7.95
CA THR A 334 -0.86 16.20 8.52
C THR A 334 0.13 15.03 8.52
N GLY A 335 1.42 15.33 8.69
CA GLY A 335 2.46 14.32 8.82
C GLY A 335 2.18 13.33 9.95
N GLY A 336 1.68 13.81 11.10
CA GLY A 336 1.29 12.96 12.23
C GLY A 336 0.08 12.07 11.93
N ALA A 337 -1.01 12.64 11.41
CA ALA A 337 -2.20 11.85 11.08
C ALA A 337 -1.91 10.77 10.02
N LEU A 338 -1.11 11.11 9.01
CA LEU A 338 -0.70 10.17 7.99
C LEU A 338 0.26 9.10 8.54
N HIS A 339 1.16 9.48 9.46
CA HIS A 339 2.02 8.54 10.17
C HIS A 339 1.22 7.47 10.91
N ASP A 340 0.23 7.87 11.70
CA ASP A 340 -0.56 6.93 12.51
C ASP A 340 -1.34 5.96 11.61
N ARG A 341 -1.99 6.50 10.56
CA ARG A 341 -2.71 5.69 9.56
C ARG A 341 -1.80 4.68 8.87
N LEU A 342 -0.58 5.09 8.49
CA LEU A 342 0.37 4.19 7.84
C LEU A 342 0.97 3.17 8.81
N ALA A 343 1.11 3.51 10.10
CA ALA A 343 1.58 2.56 11.11
C ALA A 343 0.57 1.41 11.30
N ASP A 344 -0.73 1.72 11.32
CA ASP A 344 -1.79 0.71 11.37
C ASP A 344 -1.82 -0.15 10.10
N LEU A 345 -1.67 0.47 8.93
CA LEU A 345 -1.58 -0.24 7.66
C LEU A 345 -0.36 -1.19 7.61
N ALA A 346 0.78 -0.75 8.14
CA ALA A 346 1.99 -1.56 8.25
C ALA A 346 1.77 -2.78 9.17
N ALA A 347 0.98 -2.64 10.23
CA ALA A 347 0.63 -3.74 11.12
C ALA A 347 -0.27 -4.79 10.44
N GLY A 348 -1.18 -4.38 9.57
CA GLY A 348 -1.91 -5.29 8.68
C GLY A 348 -0.96 -6.01 7.72
N LEU A 349 -0.10 -5.23 7.05
CA LEU A 349 0.81 -5.75 6.03
C LEU A 349 1.83 -6.77 6.56
N VAL A 350 2.34 -6.56 7.77
CA VAL A 350 3.29 -7.50 8.38
C VAL A 350 2.63 -8.83 8.77
N ARG A 351 1.35 -8.81 9.17
CA ARG A 351 0.56 -10.02 9.47
C ARG A 351 0.49 -10.92 8.26
N GLU A 352 0.16 -10.33 7.13
CA GLU A 352 0.02 -11.01 5.85
C GLU A 352 1.38 -11.48 5.31
N GLY A 353 2.36 -10.58 5.30
CA GLY A 353 3.72 -10.90 4.87
C GLY A 353 4.36 -12.04 5.65
N ALA A 354 4.20 -12.05 6.98
CA ALA A 354 4.71 -13.15 7.81
C ALA A 354 4.07 -14.49 7.45
N ARG A 355 2.77 -14.53 7.10
CA ARG A 355 2.07 -15.75 6.65
C ARG A 355 2.62 -16.25 5.32
N LEU A 356 2.89 -15.35 4.37
CA LEU A 356 3.48 -15.72 3.08
C LEU A 356 4.88 -16.29 3.24
N ILE A 357 5.71 -15.57 3.98
CA ILE A 357 7.09 -15.93 4.25
C ILE A 357 7.13 -17.30 4.93
N ALA A 358 6.28 -17.54 5.92
CA ALA A 358 6.18 -18.84 6.60
C ALA A 358 5.74 -19.96 5.67
N ARG A 359 4.83 -19.70 4.72
CA ARG A 359 4.37 -20.69 3.72
C ARG A 359 5.36 -20.94 2.58
N GLY A 360 6.40 -20.12 2.43
CA GLY A 360 7.36 -20.24 1.34
C GLY A 360 6.84 -19.84 -0.05
N VAL A 361 5.64 -19.24 -0.12
CA VAL A 361 5.00 -18.76 -1.36
C VAL A 361 5.09 -17.23 -1.45
N VAL A 362 6.27 -16.70 -1.14
CA VAL A 362 6.49 -15.26 -1.03
C VAL A 362 6.87 -14.67 -2.38
N PRO A 363 6.14 -13.66 -2.88
CA PRO A 363 6.49 -12.99 -4.13
C PRO A 363 7.77 -12.16 -3.96
N ARG A 364 8.55 -12.04 -5.04
CA ARG A 364 9.70 -11.15 -5.13
C ARG A 364 9.52 -10.24 -6.34
N LEU A 365 8.86 -9.12 -6.13
CA LEU A 365 8.55 -8.15 -7.18
C LEU A 365 9.68 -7.14 -7.28
N ALA A 366 10.50 -7.28 -8.32
CA ALA A 366 11.56 -6.33 -8.61
C ALA A 366 10.99 -4.90 -8.77
N GLN A 367 11.70 -3.93 -8.22
CA GLN A 367 11.30 -2.53 -8.33
C GLN A 367 11.66 -1.94 -9.70
N ASP A 368 10.78 -1.11 -10.27
CA ASP A 368 11.04 -0.37 -11.51
C ASP A 368 11.87 0.88 -11.21
N GLU A 369 13.16 0.85 -11.56
CA GLU A 369 14.08 1.96 -11.31
C GLU A 369 13.66 3.28 -11.99
N SER A 370 12.87 3.24 -13.07
CA SER A 370 12.38 4.46 -13.74
C SER A 370 11.36 5.23 -12.90
N GLN A 371 10.71 4.57 -11.95
CA GLN A 371 9.71 5.16 -11.06
C GLN A 371 10.31 5.53 -9.69
N ALA A 372 11.60 5.28 -9.48
CA ALA A 372 12.24 5.48 -8.18
C ALA A 372 12.43 6.96 -7.86
N THR A 373 11.98 7.37 -6.67
CA THR A 373 12.26 8.70 -6.12
C THR A 373 12.86 8.58 -4.72
N ARG A 374 13.55 9.63 -4.27
CA ARG A 374 14.23 9.65 -2.96
C ARG A 374 13.45 10.50 -1.96
N ALA A 375 13.41 10.02 -0.74
CA ALA A 375 12.88 10.71 0.44
C ALA A 375 14.02 10.92 1.45
N PRO A 376 14.94 11.88 1.20
CA PRO A 376 16.04 12.16 2.11
C PRO A 376 15.50 12.62 3.46
N ARG A 377 16.28 12.38 4.51
CA ARG A 377 15.99 12.86 5.88
C ARG A 377 15.68 14.35 5.86
N LEU A 378 14.73 14.78 6.67
CA LEU A 378 14.44 16.20 6.85
C LEU A 378 15.63 16.93 7.50
N GLY A 379 16.00 18.07 6.93
CA GLY A 379 17.00 18.98 7.48
C GLY A 379 16.39 20.28 8.01
N PRO A 380 17.16 21.12 8.73
CA PRO A 380 16.69 22.41 9.23
C PRO A 380 16.13 23.35 8.15
N GLU A 381 16.67 23.27 6.92
CA GLU A 381 16.21 24.00 5.75
C GLU A 381 14.80 23.57 5.31
N ASP A 382 14.41 22.32 5.56
CA ASP A 382 13.06 21.87 5.27
C ASP A 382 12.03 22.55 6.19
N GLU A 383 12.45 22.96 7.39
CA GLU A 383 11.56 23.58 8.38
C GLU A 383 11.20 25.04 8.05
N VAL A 384 11.90 25.69 7.11
CA VAL A 384 11.71 27.12 6.82
C VAL A 384 10.62 27.33 5.79
N LEU A 385 9.69 28.23 6.08
CA LEU A 385 8.72 28.75 5.11
C LEU A 385 9.35 29.94 4.38
N VAL A 386 9.59 29.76 3.07
CA VAL A 386 10.17 30.78 2.21
C VAL A 386 9.05 31.45 1.44
N TRP A 387 8.74 32.71 1.77
CA TRP A 387 7.54 33.38 1.24
C TRP A 387 7.51 33.52 -0.28
N GLN A 388 8.65 33.50 -0.96
CA GLN A 388 8.71 33.54 -2.42
C GLN A 388 8.17 32.25 -3.08
N ARG A 389 7.86 31.21 -2.31
CA ARG A 389 7.21 29.99 -2.82
C ARG A 389 5.69 30.17 -2.92
N PRO A 390 5.01 29.41 -3.81
CA PRO A 390 3.55 29.41 -3.90
C PRO A 390 2.88 29.03 -2.57
N ALA A 391 1.73 29.64 -2.27
CA ALA A 391 0.97 29.37 -1.05
C ALA A 391 0.64 27.87 -0.86
N VAL A 392 0.35 27.16 -1.96
CA VAL A 392 0.06 25.72 -1.94
C VAL A 392 1.26 24.89 -1.46
N GLU A 393 2.49 25.27 -1.85
CA GLU A 393 3.70 24.57 -1.39
C GLU A 393 3.97 24.83 0.10
N LEU A 394 3.76 26.07 0.55
CA LEU A 394 3.94 26.45 1.94
C LEU A 394 2.91 25.77 2.84
N GLU A 395 1.66 25.69 2.40
CA GLU A 395 0.58 25.01 3.12
C GLU A 395 0.87 23.50 3.26
N ARG A 396 1.31 22.83 2.18
CA ARG A 396 1.77 21.44 2.23
C ARG A 396 2.92 21.26 3.22
N ARG A 397 3.88 22.19 3.25
CA ARG A 397 5.02 22.16 4.19
C ARG A 397 4.56 22.30 5.64
N VAL A 398 3.59 23.17 5.92
CA VAL A 398 2.98 23.31 7.25
C VAL A 398 2.38 21.98 7.69
N ARG A 399 1.55 21.34 6.86
CA ARG A 399 0.93 20.04 7.20
C ARG A 399 1.94 18.90 7.30
N ALA A 400 2.89 18.81 6.37
CA ALA A 400 3.91 17.75 6.33
C ALA A 400 4.78 17.72 7.60
N LEU A 401 5.08 18.89 8.17
CA LEU A 401 5.93 19.03 9.34
C LEU A 401 5.16 19.14 10.66
N SER A 402 3.84 18.95 10.63
CA SER A 402 2.98 18.91 11.82
C SER A 402 2.74 17.44 12.26
N PRO A 403 2.83 17.11 13.56
CA PRO A 403 3.10 17.98 14.72
C PRO A 403 4.59 18.14 15.06
N ALA A 404 5.50 17.56 14.27
CA ALA A 404 6.94 17.73 14.41
C ALA A 404 7.64 17.56 13.05
N PRO A 405 8.74 18.31 12.78
CA PRO A 405 9.41 19.29 13.65
C PRO A 405 8.71 20.66 13.76
N GLY A 406 7.76 20.96 12.86
CA GLY A 406 7.05 22.22 12.73
C GLY A 406 7.71 23.18 11.75
N ALA A 407 6.96 23.60 10.72
CA ALA A 407 7.39 24.63 9.79
C ALA A 407 7.46 25.99 10.51
N HIS A 408 8.35 26.89 10.09
CA HIS A 408 8.51 28.19 10.74
C HIS A 408 9.01 29.29 9.81
N VAL A 409 8.76 30.52 10.24
CA VAL A 409 9.43 31.73 9.75
C VAL A 409 10.25 32.37 10.86
N LEU A 410 11.11 33.32 10.50
CA LEU A 410 11.73 34.21 11.46
C LEU A 410 10.88 35.47 11.63
N TYR A 411 10.57 35.80 12.88
CA TYR A 411 9.94 37.05 13.27
C TYR A 411 10.75 37.64 14.41
N ASP A 412 11.30 38.84 14.22
CA ASP A 412 12.14 39.52 15.20
C ASP A 412 13.31 38.65 15.70
N GLY A 413 14.02 38.02 14.76
CA GLY A 413 15.14 37.11 15.03
C GLY A 413 14.77 35.79 15.72
N ARG A 414 13.47 35.50 15.92
CA ARG A 414 12.99 34.30 16.63
C ARG A 414 12.09 33.45 15.73
N ARG A 415 12.12 32.13 15.94
CA ARG A 415 11.22 31.21 15.21
C ARG A 415 9.77 31.45 15.61
N LEU A 416 8.92 31.68 14.62
CA LEU A 416 7.48 31.57 14.73
C LEU A 416 7.05 30.31 13.98
N LYS A 417 6.75 29.23 14.72
CA LYS A 417 6.25 28.00 14.11
C LYS A 417 4.83 28.20 13.63
N VAL A 418 4.51 27.62 12.49
CA VAL A 418 3.17 27.56 11.90
C VAL A 418 2.73 26.11 11.93
N TRP A 419 1.62 25.85 12.62
CA TRP A 419 1.09 24.50 12.84
C TRP A 419 -0.13 24.19 11.97
N ARG A 420 -0.85 25.24 11.56
CA ARG A 420 -2.01 25.15 10.67
C ARG A 420 -2.12 26.42 9.83
N ALA A 421 -2.37 26.25 8.55
CA ALA A 421 -2.56 27.30 7.59
C ALA A 421 -3.49 26.84 6.47
N ALA A 422 -4.06 27.79 5.72
CA ALA A 422 -4.87 27.56 4.53
C ALA A 422 -4.36 28.38 3.35
N VAL A 423 -4.70 27.95 2.13
CA VAL A 423 -4.35 28.66 0.90
C VAL A 423 -5.38 29.76 0.63
N GLY A 424 -4.89 30.99 0.46
CA GLY A 424 -5.63 32.14 -0.06
C GLY A 424 -5.13 32.52 -1.46
N ARG A 425 -5.84 33.45 -2.11
CA ARG A 425 -5.56 33.87 -3.50
C ARG A 425 -5.15 35.34 -3.63
N ASP A 426 -5.14 36.06 -2.52
CA ASP A 426 -4.89 37.49 -2.48
C ASP A 426 -3.43 37.79 -2.86
N PRO A 427 -3.17 38.69 -3.81
CA PRO A 427 -1.82 39.06 -4.22
C PRO A 427 -1.20 40.07 -3.25
N GLY A 428 0.14 40.12 -3.23
CA GLY A 428 0.93 41.11 -2.50
C GLY A 428 2.42 40.83 -2.63
N ALA A 429 3.26 41.62 -1.96
CA ALA A 429 4.70 41.32 -1.91
C ALA A 429 4.96 40.10 -1.00
N PRO A 430 5.78 39.11 -1.39
CA PRO A 430 6.05 37.94 -0.56
C PRO A 430 6.50 38.31 0.87
N GLY A 431 5.77 37.82 1.89
CA GLY A 431 5.98 38.15 3.29
C GLY A 431 5.18 39.35 3.80
N GLU A 432 4.46 40.06 2.93
CA GLU A 432 3.56 41.15 3.31
C GLU A 432 2.33 40.62 4.03
N ILE A 433 2.01 41.21 5.17
CA ILE A 433 0.77 40.98 5.89
C ILE A 433 -0.33 41.69 5.10
N LEU A 434 -1.28 40.92 4.58
CA LEU A 434 -2.42 41.44 3.82
C LEU A 434 -3.58 41.79 4.75
N ALA A 435 -3.79 40.97 5.78
CA ALA A 435 -4.90 41.15 6.69
C ALA A 435 -4.67 40.49 8.06
N VAL A 436 -5.25 41.09 9.09
CA VAL A 436 -5.44 40.48 10.42
C VAL A 436 -6.94 40.40 10.66
N GLU A 437 -7.52 39.23 10.40
CA GLU A 437 -8.97 39.01 10.42
C GLU A 437 -9.33 37.93 11.45
N GLY A 438 -10.08 38.33 12.48
CA GLY A 438 -10.49 37.41 13.55
C GLY A 438 -9.30 36.69 14.18
N ASP A 439 -9.25 35.37 14.03
CA ASP A 439 -8.19 34.51 14.57
C ASP A 439 -7.06 34.18 13.57
N THR A 440 -7.06 34.80 12.39
CA THR A 440 -6.12 34.50 11.32
C THR A 440 -5.18 35.67 10.99
N LEU A 441 -4.04 35.33 10.38
CA LEU A 441 -3.09 36.27 9.82
C LEU A 441 -2.81 35.88 8.36
N ARG A 442 -3.19 36.72 7.41
CA ARG A 442 -2.99 36.47 5.97
C ARG A 442 -1.69 37.11 5.51
N VAL A 443 -0.83 36.32 4.87
CA VAL A 443 0.49 36.75 4.39
C VAL A 443 0.61 36.45 2.90
N ALA A 444 0.99 37.43 2.09
CA ALA A 444 1.26 37.24 0.67
C ALA A 444 2.46 36.31 0.46
N THR A 445 2.41 35.52 -0.61
CA THR A 445 3.48 34.59 -0.99
C THR A 445 3.91 34.85 -2.43
N GLY A 446 4.78 34.02 -3.00
CA GLY A 446 5.19 34.15 -4.41
C GLY A 446 4.05 33.94 -5.39
N ASP A 447 3.01 33.20 -4.98
CA ASP A 447 1.76 33.03 -5.72
C ASP A 447 0.60 32.79 -4.75
N GLY A 448 -0.36 33.71 -4.74
CA GLY A 448 -1.46 33.77 -3.77
C GLY A 448 -0.99 34.17 -2.36
N SER A 449 -1.78 33.77 -1.35
CA SER A 449 -1.52 34.10 0.06
C SER A 449 -1.61 32.87 0.96
N LEU A 450 -0.91 32.88 2.08
CA LEU A 450 -1.01 31.87 3.13
C LEU A 450 -1.77 32.46 4.32
N ILE A 451 -2.88 31.83 4.69
CA ILE A 451 -3.69 32.21 5.84
C ILE A 451 -3.19 31.41 7.03
N LEU A 452 -2.40 32.03 7.90
CA LEU A 452 -1.93 31.41 9.13
C LEU A 452 -3.08 31.34 10.13
N GLU A 453 -3.29 30.17 10.72
CA GLU A 453 -4.37 29.94 11.69
C GLU A 453 -3.83 29.67 13.08
N VAL A 454 -2.86 28.76 13.19
CA VAL A 454 -2.28 28.34 14.47
C VAL A 454 -0.76 28.50 14.41
N VAL A 455 -0.23 29.29 15.35
CA VAL A 455 1.21 29.60 15.44
C VAL A 455 1.74 29.36 16.84
N GLN A 456 3.06 29.24 16.97
CA GLN A 456 3.75 29.13 18.24
C GLN A 456 5.02 30.01 18.24
N PRO A 457 5.02 31.13 18.99
CA PRO A 457 6.19 31.98 19.11
C PRO A 457 7.25 31.34 20.00
N GLY A 458 8.43 31.07 19.45
CA GLY A 458 9.55 30.44 20.16
C GLY A 458 9.15 29.13 20.82
N SER A 459 9.36 29.03 22.12
CA SER A 459 9.01 27.87 22.94
C SER A 459 7.70 28.07 23.73
N GLY A 460 6.90 29.08 23.35
CA GLY A 460 5.62 29.41 24.00
C GLY A 460 4.51 28.39 23.74
N ARG A 461 3.29 28.71 24.15
CA ARG A 461 2.09 27.91 23.83
C ARG A 461 1.65 28.16 22.37
N MET A 462 1.04 27.15 21.76
CA MET A 462 0.30 27.35 20.50
C MET A 462 -0.86 28.31 20.73
N MET A 463 -1.14 29.17 19.75
CA MET A 463 -2.20 30.19 19.82
C MET A 463 -2.72 30.52 18.41
N SER A 464 -3.85 31.22 18.33
CA SER A 464 -4.34 31.73 17.05
C SER A 464 -3.38 32.77 16.46
N ALA A 465 -3.23 32.77 15.15
CA ALA A 465 -2.36 33.71 14.46
C ALA A 465 -2.85 35.17 14.62
N GLY A 466 -4.17 35.38 14.66
CA GLY A 466 -4.77 36.68 14.93
C GLY A 466 -4.48 37.19 16.35
N ALA A 467 -4.51 36.32 17.37
CA ALA A 467 -4.13 36.71 18.73
C ALA A 467 -2.65 37.08 18.83
N PHE A 468 -1.77 36.30 18.17
CA PHE A 468 -0.35 36.64 18.05
C PHE A 468 -0.16 38.00 17.37
N ALA A 469 -0.84 38.25 16.24
CA ALA A 469 -0.76 39.49 15.48
C ALA A 469 -1.19 40.70 16.31
N ARG A 470 -2.32 40.63 17.03
CA ARG A 470 -2.77 41.69 17.94
C ARG A 470 -1.78 41.95 19.08
N GLY A 471 -1.27 40.89 19.71
CA GLY A 471 -0.28 41.00 20.78
C GLY A 471 1.04 41.64 20.34
N ARG A 472 1.37 41.52 19.04
CA ARG A 472 2.54 42.14 18.40
C ARG A 472 2.23 43.42 17.62
N ARG A 473 0.97 43.86 17.64
CA ARG A 473 0.47 45.03 16.89
C ARG A 473 0.81 44.98 15.39
N LEU A 474 0.75 43.80 14.80
CA LEU A 474 0.95 43.63 13.35
C LEU A 474 -0.21 44.27 12.58
N GLN A 475 0.11 44.94 11.48
CA GLN A 475 -0.86 45.64 10.62
C GLN A 475 -0.63 45.25 9.15
N PRO A 476 -1.67 45.37 8.29
CA PRO A 476 -1.50 45.25 6.85
C PRO A 476 -0.37 46.14 6.32
N GLY A 477 0.40 45.64 5.34
CA GLY A 477 1.57 46.29 4.75
C GLY A 477 2.89 46.07 5.51
N MET A 478 2.86 45.51 6.73
CA MET A 478 4.08 45.09 7.42
C MET A 478 4.62 43.77 6.84
N LEU A 479 5.93 43.53 6.97
CA LEU A 479 6.55 42.27 6.57
C LEU A 479 6.71 41.29 7.74
N ILE A 480 6.54 40.01 7.48
CA ILE A 480 6.85 38.89 8.37
C ILE A 480 7.76 37.91 7.63
N GLY A 481 8.76 37.32 8.29
CA GLY A 481 9.74 36.44 7.65
C GLY A 481 10.82 37.21 6.92
N SER A 482 12.03 37.25 7.49
CA SER A 482 13.27 37.60 6.79
C SER A 482 14.04 36.34 6.45
#